data_AF-A0AAQ4NYH6-F1
#
_entry.id   AF-A0AAQ4NYH6-F1
#
_cell.length_a   1.000
_cell.length_b   1.000
_cell.length_c   1.000
_cell.angle_alpha   90.00
_cell.angle_beta   90.00
_cell.angle_gamma   90.00
#
_symmetry.space_group_name_H-M   'P 1'
#
loop_
_entity.id
_entity.type
_entity.pdbx_description
1 polymer ?
#
loop_
_entity_poly.entity_id
_entity_poly.type
_entity_poly.pdbx_seq_one_letter_code
_entity_poly.pdbx_strand_id
1 'polypeptide(L)'
;MIFQIMITDGCWLLGDLMCSLWLILLSIITSSSVGTMVLISVDRYVAICYPLHYFTKVKPKRVQVCVCLCWMFAALIYSLLMKNNLQNPGRYNSCIGECVFEINYIANLFDLIITFIFPITVIIILYIRIFAVAVYQARAMRSHILVVTMKVTVKKSELKAARNLGVVVVVFLICVCPYYCFALTSQNNLYTASSVTIVVWLFHFNSCLNPLIYAILYPWFRKSIMVIVTLQILKPGSCQTNML
;
A
#
# COMPACT_ATOMS: atom_id res chain seq x y z
N MET A 1 -7.66 -7.68 16.57
CA MET A 1 -7.65 -8.46 17.83
C MET A 1 -6.27 -8.58 18.50
N ILE A 2 -5.17 -8.09 17.90
CA ILE A 2 -3.85 -8.02 18.59
C ILE A 2 -3.54 -6.60 19.12
N PHE A 3 -4.15 -5.54 18.56
CA PHE A 3 -3.89 -4.16 18.98
C PHE A 3 -4.57 -3.71 20.28
N GLN A 4 -5.64 -4.37 20.71
CA GLN A 4 -6.23 -4.12 22.03
C GLN A 4 -5.44 -4.77 23.19
N ILE A 5 -4.50 -5.67 22.91
CA ILE A 5 -3.72 -6.35 23.96
C ILE A 5 -2.60 -5.46 24.52
N MET A 6 -2.17 -4.42 23.79
CA MET A 6 -1.23 -3.41 24.32
C MET A 6 -1.94 -2.24 25.02
N ILE A 7 -3.26 -2.33 25.15
CA ILE A 7 -4.14 -1.33 25.76
C ILE A 7 -4.99 -2.08 26.80
N THR A 8 -4.37 -2.49 27.90
CA THR A 8 -5.10 -2.69 29.15
C THR A 8 -5.62 -1.31 29.56
N ASP A 9 -6.94 -1.10 29.46
CA ASP A 9 -7.68 0.10 29.89
C ASP A 9 -7.39 1.46 29.20
N GLY A 10 -6.62 1.50 28.12
CA GLY A 10 -6.27 2.76 27.43
C GLY A 10 -4.78 3.08 27.46
N CYS A 11 -3.99 2.31 28.22
CA CYS A 11 -2.63 2.68 28.60
C CYS A 11 -1.55 1.79 27.98
N TRP A 12 -0.49 2.41 27.46
CA TRP A 12 0.78 1.84 27.01
C TRP A 12 1.72 1.53 28.18
N LEU A 13 1.85 0.24 28.52
CA LEU A 13 2.65 -0.20 29.68
C LEU A 13 4.05 -0.72 29.34
N LEU A 14 4.41 -0.77 28.05
CA LEU A 14 5.68 -1.34 27.57
C LEU A 14 6.86 -0.35 27.65
N GLY A 15 6.63 0.84 28.22
CA GLY A 15 7.63 1.89 28.38
C GLY A 15 7.83 2.75 27.12
N ASP A 16 8.42 3.93 27.31
CA ASP A 16 8.48 4.98 26.29
C ASP A 16 9.36 4.61 25.09
N LEU A 17 10.45 3.86 25.31
CA LEU A 17 11.32 3.41 24.22
C LEU A 17 10.56 2.47 23.27
N MET A 18 9.78 1.54 23.82
CA MET A 18 8.97 0.63 23.02
C MET A 18 7.87 1.38 22.27
N CYS A 19 7.29 2.44 22.86
CA CYS A 19 6.36 3.33 22.16
C CYS A 19 7.04 3.97 20.94
N SER A 20 8.20 4.60 21.11
CA SER A 20 8.94 5.22 19.98
C SER A 20 9.29 4.21 18.89
N LEU A 21 9.79 3.03 19.25
CA LEU A 21 10.12 1.97 18.28
C LEU A 21 8.87 1.45 17.55
N TRP A 22 7.77 1.30 18.26
CA TRP A 22 6.49 0.88 17.71
C TRP A 22 5.97 1.88 16.65
N LEU A 23 5.99 3.18 16.97
CA LEU A 23 5.58 4.25 16.06
C LEU A 23 6.48 4.34 14.82
N ILE A 24 7.79 4.15 14.97
CA ILE A 24 8.74 4.08 13.85
C ILE A 24 8.42 2.88 12.96
N LEU A 25 8.24 1.70 13.55
CA LEU A 25 7.95 0.47 12.81
C LEU A 25 6.65 0.60 12.00
N LEU A 26 5.60 1.15 12.60
CA LEU A 26 4.33 1.41 11.92
C LEU A 26 4.49 2.35 10.73
N SER A 27 5.26 3.42 10.89
CA SER A 27 5.54 4.38 9.81
C SER A 27 6.32 3.72 8.66
N ILE A 28 7.34 2.91 8.97
CA ILE A 28 8.14 2.17 7.97
C ILE A 28 7.26 1.19 7.18
N ILE A 29 6.43 0.39 7.87
CA ILE A 29 5.55 -0.59 7.23
C ILE A 29 4.55 0.12 6.32
N THR A 30 3.97 1.23 6.78
CA THR A 30 2.98 1.98 5.99
C THR A 30 3.62 2.54 4.74
N SER A 31 4.72 3.26 4.85
CA SER A 31 5.41 3.84 3.69
C SER A 31 5.92 2.78 2.70
N SER A 32 6.44 1.67 3.21
CA SER A 32 6.84 0.53 2.38
C SER A 32 5.64 -0.08 1.63
N SER A 33 4.47 -0.15 2.27
CA SER A 33 3.23 -0.59 1.62
C SER A 33 2.84 0.38 0.49
N VAL A 34 2.93 1.69 0.71
CA VAL A 34 2.63 2.70 -0.33
C VAL A 34 3.59 2.61 -1.50
N GLY A 35 4.90 2.55 -1.24
CA GLY A 35 5.90 2.38 -2.29
C GLY A 35 5.69 1.07 -3.06
N THR A 36 5.26 0.00 -2.39
CA THR A 36 4.88 -1.25 -3.04
C THR A 36 3.65 -1.07 -3.94
N MET A 37 2.64 -0.30 -3.55
CA MET A 37 1.48 0.02 -4.41
C MET A 37 1.89 0.79 -5.67
N VAL A 38 2.85 1.72 -5.56
CA VAL A 38 3.43 2.41 -6.71
C VAL A 38 4.17 1.43 -7.62
N LEU A 39 5.00 0.54 -7.07
CA LEU A 39 5.71 -0.48 -7.84
C LEU A 39 4.75 -1.44 -8.56
N ILE A 40 3.68 -1.88 -7.91
CA ILE A 40 2.64 -2.71 -8.54
C ILE A 40 1.95 -1.96 -9.68
N SER A 41 1.68 -0.66 -9.50
CA SER A 41 1.07 0.18 -10.54
C SER A 41 2.01 0.37 -11.74
N VAL A 42 3.31 0.55 -11.50
CA VAL A 42 4.35 0.60 -12.55
C VAL A 42 4.45 -0.73 -13.28
N ASP A 43 4.47 -1.86 -12.57
CA ASP A 43 4.49 -3.19 -13.16
C ASP A 43 3.30 -3.40 -14.13
N ARG A 44 2.08 -3.03 -13.70
CA ARG A 44 0.90 -3.09 -14.58
C ARG A 44 1.00 -2.16 -15.78
N TYR A 45 1.48 -0.93 -15.56
CA TYR A 45 1.70 0.02 -16.64
C TYR A 45 2.67 -0.56 -17.69
N VAL A 46 3.79 -1.15 -17.27
CA VAL A 46 4.75 -1.75 -18.20
C VAL A 46 4.16 -2.97 -18.90
N ALA A 47 3.40 -3.82 -18.19
CA ALA A 47 2.75 -4.99 -18.78
C ALA A 47 1.73 -4.64 -19.88
N ILE A 48 0.96 -3.57 -19.67
CA ILE A 48 -0.11 -3.15 -20.59
C ILE A 48 0.41 -2.27 -21.72
N CYS A 49 1.28 -1.30 -21.41
CA CYS A 49 1.77 -0.33 -22.39
C CYS A 49 2.97 -0.85 -23.20
N TYR A 50 3.76 -1.78 -22.64
CA TYR A 50 4.97 -2.31 -23.29
C TYR A 50 5.06 -3.85 -23.20
N PRO A 51 4.05 -4.60 -23.69
CA PRO A 51 3.96 -6.05 -23.50
C PRO A 51 5.15 -6.84 -24.04
N LEU A 52 5.76 -6.43 -25.17
CA LEU A 52 6.94 -7.09 -25.76
C LEU A 52 8.22 -6.90 -24.92
N HIS A 53 8.32 -5.77 -24.21
CA HIS A 53 9.47 -5.46 -23.37
C HIS A 53 9.24 -5.82 -21.90
N TYR A 54 8.05 -6.30 -21.53
CA TYR A 54 7.72 -6.64 -20.15
C TYR A 54 8.70 -7.68 -19.59
N PHE A 55 8.87 -8.80 -20.31
CA PHE A 55 9.73 -9.91 -19.89
C PHE A 55 11.23 -9.55 -19.83
N THR A 56 11.66 -8.55 -20.59
CA THR A 56 13.06 -8.08 -20.57
C THR A 56 13.30 -7.02 -19.49
N LYS A 57 12.29 -6.19 -19.19
CA LYS A 57 12.37 -5.11 -18.19
C LYS A 57 12.09 -5.60 -16.77
N VAL A 58 11.02 -6.35 -16.56
CA VAL A 58 10.54 -6.82 -15.26
C VAL A 58 11.07 -8.22 -14.99
N LYS A 59 12.18 -8.30 -14.25
CA LYS A 59 12.81 -9.56 -13.83
C LYS A 59 12.67 -9.73 -12.31
N PRO A 60 12.52 -10.97 -11.79
CA PRO A 60 12.37 -11.22 -10.36
C PRO A 60 13.46 -10.57 -9.49
N LYS A 61 14.73 -10.69 -9.90
CA LYS A 61 15.86 -10.05 -9.18
C LYS A 61 15.74 -8.53 -9.10
N ARG A 62 15.26 -7.87 -10.18
CA ARG A 62 15.05 -6.42 -10.20
C ARG A 62 13.90 -6.01 -9.28
N VAL A 63 12.80 -6.76 -9.31
CA VAL A 63 11.65 -6.53 -8.41
C VAL A 63 12.08 -6.65 -6.95
N GLN A 64 12.84 -7.69 -6.60
CA GLN A 64 13.38 -7.87 -5.25
C GLN A 64 14.25 -6.68 -4.82
N VAL A 65 15.17 -6.23 -5.70
CA VAL A 65 15.99 -5.05 -5.42
C VAL A 65 15.13 -3.80 -5.21
N CYS A 66 14.13 -3.55 -6.06
CA CYS A 66 13.23 -2.40 -5.91
C CYS A 66 12.46 -2.44 -4.59
N VAL A 67 11.95 -3.62 -4.18
CA VAL A 67 11.25 -3.77 -2.90
C VAL A 67 12.22 -3.54 -1.73
N CYS A 68 13.41 -4.13 -1.74
CA CYS A 68 14.41 -3.90 -0.71
C CYS A 68 14.80 -2.42 -0.60
N LEU A 69 14.99 -1.73 -1.72
CA LEU A 69 15.28 -0.30 -1.73
C LEU A 69 14.12 0.52 -1.14
N CYS A 70 12.88 0.13 -1.42
CA CYS A 70 11.71 0.79 -0.82
C CYS A 70 11.69 0.66 0.70
N TRP A 71 11.98 -0.53 1.24
CA TRP A 71 12.07 -0.77 2.68
C TRP A 71 13.24 0.01 3.31
N MET A 72 14.42 -0.03 2.68
CA MET A 72 15.60 0.69 3.16
C MET A 72 15.38 2.21 3.17
N PHE A 73 14.75 2.74 2.12
CA PHE A 73 14.42 4.16 2.03
C PHE A 73 13.40 4.56 3.10
N ALA A 74 12.33 3.78 3.31
CA ALA A 74 11.37 4.02 4.38
C ALA A 74 12.06 3.99 5.76
N ALA A 75 12.85 2.95 6.03
CA ALA A 75 13.60 2.83 7.28
C ALA A 75 14.50 4.02 7.54
N LEU A 76 15.26 4.47 6.52
CA LEU A 76 16.14 5.62 6.63
C LEU A 76 15.35 6.91 6.92
N ILE A 77 14.29 7.19 6.15
CA ILE A 77 13.47 8.39 6.29
C ILE A 77 12.86 8.47 7.69
N TYR A 78 12.18 7.43 8.17
CA TYR A 78 11.54 7.50 9.48
C TYR A 78 12.52 7.44 10.65
N SER A 79 13.66 6.77 10.50
CA SER A 79 14.73 6.85 11.50
C SER A 79 15.25 8.29 11.65
N LEU A 80 15.31 9.05 10.56
CA LEU A 80 15.71 10.46 10.57
C LEU A 80 14.61 11.37 11.12
N LEU A 81 13.36 11.22 10.63
CA LEU A 81 12.23 12.03 11.11
C LEU A 81 11.97 11.83 12.61
N MET A 82 12.14 10.61 13.11
CA MET A 82 11.86 10.24 14.50
C MET A 82 13.09 10.22 15.40
N LYS A 83 14.24 10.73 14.93
CA LYS A 83 15.48 10.75 15.72
C LYS A 83 15.28 11.39 17.09
N ASN A 84 14.52 12.49 17.17
CA ASN A 84 14.26 13.19 18.42
C ASN A 84 13.42 12.35 19.40
N ASN A 85 12.42 11.62 18.89
CA ASN A 85 11.58 10.70 19.66
C ASN A 85 12.35 9.46 20.13
N LEU A 86 13.42 9.06 19.41
CA LEU A 86 14.30 7.97 19.82
C LEU A 86 15.33 8.42 20.88
N GLN A 87 15.81 9.67 20.80
CA GLN A 87 16.77 10.22 21.76
C GLN A 87 16.14 10.57 23.11
N ASN A 88 14.90 11.06 23.10
CA ASN A 88 14.16 11.43 24.32
C ASN A 88 12.77 10.78 24.29
N PRO A 89 12.68 9.46 24.48
CA PRO A 89 11.40 8.76 24.49
C PRO A 89 10.52 9.30 25.64
N GLY A 90 9.22 9.46 25.39
CA GLY A 90 8.24 9.88 26.41
C GLY A 90 8.16 11.39 26.65
N ARG A 91 8.96 12.21 25.97
CA ARG A 91 8.95 13.68 26.11
C ARG A 91 7.57 14.32 25.92
N TYR A 92 6.73 13.70 25.10
CA TYR A 92 5.41 14.21 24.71
C TYR A 92 4.24 13.50 25.42
N ASN A 93 4.53 12.54 26.28
CA ASN A 93 3.50 11.85 27.05
C ASN A 93 3.05 12.76 28.19
N SER A 94 1.76 13.09 28.22
CA SER A 94 1.20 13.95 29.28
C SER A 94 0.86 13.14 30.53
N CYS A 95 0.62 11.83 30.38
CA CYS A 95 0.32 10.90 31.45
C CYS A 95 1.04 9.55 31.26
N ILE A 96 1.22 8.83 32.37
CA ILE A 96 1.75 7.46 32.36
C ILE A 96 0.75 6.58 31.59
N GLY A 97 1.24 5.84 30.60
CA GLY A 97 0.39 5.03 29.73
C GLY A 97 -0.01 5.72 28.42
N GLU A 98 0.39 6.95 28.16
CA GLU A 98 0.21 7.52 26.81
C GLU A 98 1.34 7.10 25.87
N CYS A 99 1.02 6.95 24.59
CA CYS A 99 1.99 6.77 23.52
C CYS A 99 1.61 7.72 22.38
N VAL A 100 2.17 8.92 22.42
CA VAL A 100 1.77 10.01 21.52
C VAL A 100 2.69 10.08 20.31
N PHE A 101 2.08 10.20 19.13
CA PHE A 101 2.76 10.42 17.86
C PHE A 101 2.98 11.92 17.62
N GLU A 102 4.01 12.50 18.25
CA GLU A 102 4.33 13.91 18.04
C GLU A 102 5.42 14.06 16.97
N ILE A 103 5.07 14.68 15.84
CA ILE A 103 5.99 15.07 14.77
C ILE A 103 5.85 16.58 14.53
N ASN A 104 6.97 17.28 14.39
CA ASN A 104 6.99 18.69 13.98
C ASN A 104 6.21 18.89 12.66
N TYR A 105 5.53 20.03 12.52
CA TYR A 105 4.73 20.36 11.33
C TYR A 105 5.46 20.12 10.00
N ILE A 106 6.72 20.54 9.91
CA ILE A 106 7.54 20.36 8.71
C ILE A 106 7.68 18.87 8.37
N ALA A 107 7.97 18.02 9.36
CA ALA A 107 8.13 16.59 9.15
C ALA A 107 6.78 15.91 8.84
N ASN A 108 5.67 16.39 9.39
CA ASN A 108 4.32 15.93 9.01
C ASN A 108 3.97 16.31 7.55
N LEU A 109 4.34 17.51 7.10
CA LEU A 109 4.19 17.89 5.69
C LEU A 109 5.05 17.02 4.76
N PHE A 110 6.29 16.73 5.15
CA PHE A 110 7.14 15.82 4.39
C PHE A 110 6.55 14.41 4.31
N ASP A 111 6.01 13.89 5.41
CA ASP A 111 5.33 12.59 5.42
C ASP A 111 4.09 12.60 4.52
N LEU A 112 3.23 13.62 4.60
CA LEU A 112 2.09 13.82 3.71
C LEU A 112 2.51 13.77 2.23
N ILE A 113 3.58 14.47 1.87
CA ILE A 113 4.04 14.52 0.48
C ILE A 113 4.54 13.14 0.03
N ILE A 114 5.40 12.51 0.84
CA ILE A 114 6.08 11.26 0.47
C ILE A 114 5.13 10.06 0.50
N THR A 115 4.24 9.99 1.47
CA THR A 115 3.40 8.81 1.75
C THR A 115 2.00 8.93 1.15
N PHE A 116 1.57 10.13 0.77
CA PHE A 116 0.23 10.34 0.19
C PHE A 116 0.29 11.04 -1.17
N ILE A 117 0.67 12.31 -1.22
CA ILE A 117 0.50 13.14 -2.43
C ILE A 117 1.31 12.63 -3.63
N PHE A 118 2.61 12.38 -3.44
CA PHE A 118 3.48 11.90 -4.52
C PHE A 118 3.05 10.51 -5.04
N PRO A 119 2.86 9.48 -4.18
CA PRO A 119 2.41 8.16 -4.61
C PRO A 119 1.08 8.20 -5.37
N ILE A 120 0.09 8.95 -4.88
CA ILE A 120 -1.24 9.04 -5.50
C ILE A 120 -1.13 9.71 -6.88
N THR A 121 -0.35 10.77 -6.99
CA THR A 121 -0.14 11.47 -8.26
C THR A 121 0.48 10.54 -9.29
N VAL A 122 1.52 9.79 -8.91
CA VAL A 122 2.16 8.80 -9.79
C VAL A 122 1.15 7.72 -10.21
N ILE A 123 0.40 7.16 -9.26
CA ILE A 123 -0.61 6.13 -9.54
C ILE A 123 -1.67 6.67 -10.51
N ILE A 124 -2.28 7.82 -10.24
CA ILE A 124 -3.31 8.40 -11.11
C ILE A 124 -2.78 8.59 -12.54
N ILE A 125 -1.59 9.15 -12.71
CA ILE A 125 -0.97 9.35 -14.03
C ILE A 125 -0.81 8.01 -14.77
N LEU A 126 -0.29 6.99 -14.09
CA LEU A 126 -0.10 5.65 -14.69
C LEU A 126 -1.43 5.04 -15.13
N TYR A 127 -2.48 5.17 -14.32
CA TYR A 127 -3.80 4.62 -14.63
C TYR A 127 -4.51 5.35 -15.76
N ILE A 128 -4.40 6.69 -15.82
CA ILE A 128 -4.90 7.47 -16.97
C ILE A 128 -4.21 6.99 -18.26
N ARG A 129 -2.90 6.75 -18.23
CA ARG A 129 -2.15 6.22 -19.39
C ARG A 129 -2.61 4.81 -19.77
N ILE A 130 -2.79 3.91 -18.78
CA ILE A 130 -3.32 2.55 -19.02
C ILE A 130 -4.69 2.61 -19.69
N PHE A 131 -5.60 3.44 -19.17
CA PHE A 131 -6.94 3.60 -19.72
C PHE A 131 -6.92 4.17 -21.14
N ALA A 132 -6.07 5.18 -21.39
CA ALA A 132 -5.90 5.77 -22.71
C ALA A 132 -5.42 4.73 -23.75
N VAL A 133 -4.42 3.90 -23.39
CA VAL A 133 -3.93 2.82 -24.27
C VAL A 133 -5.03 1.79 -24.53
N ALA A 134 -5.79 1.40 -23.50
CA ALA A 134 -6.89 0.46 -23.65
C ALA A 134 -8.00 0.97 -24.60
N VAL A 135 -8.39 2.24 -24.46
CA VAL A 135 -9.40 2.88 -25.32
C VAL A 135 -8.88 3.04 -26.74
N TYR A 136 -7.62 3.45 -26.91
CA TYR A 136 -6.99 3.55 -28.23
C TYR A 136 -7.02 2.21 -28.98
N GLN A 137 -6.64 1.12 -28.32
CA GLN A 137 -6.66 -0.23 -28.91
C GLN A 137 -8.09 -0.69 -29.23
N ALA A 138 -9.06 -0.41 -28.35
CA ALA A 138 -10.47 -0.74 -28.60
C ALA A 138 -11.06 0.01 -29.81
N ARG A 139 -10.69 1.28 -29.99
CA ARG A 139 -11.11 2.09 -31.16
C ARG A 139 -10.43 1.61 -32.45
N ALA A 140 -9.13 1.31 -32.41
CA ALA A 140 -8.38 0.81 -33.56
C ALA A 140 -8.88 -0.56 -34.07
N MET A 141 -9.44 -1.39 -33.18
CA MET A 141 -10.05 -2.68 -33.53
C MET A 141 -11.43 -2.55 -34.19
N ARG A 142 -12.13 -1.42 -34.01
CA ARG A 142 -13.42 -1.13 -34.69
C ARG A 142 -13.24 -0.66 -36.14
N SER A 143 -12.09 -0.11 -36.49
CA SER A 143 -11.73 0.20 -37.88
C SER A 143 -11.08 -1.04 -38.50
N HIS A 144 -11.79 -1.74 -39.39
CA HIS A 144 -11.30 -2.87 -40.20
C HIS A 144 -10.10 -2.48 -41.10
N ILE A 145 -8.92 -2.20 -40.51
CA ILE A 145 -7.69 -2.02 -41.27
C ILE A 145 -6.75 -3.18 -40.93
N LEU A 146 -6.79 -4.16 -41.83
CA LEU A 146 -5.76 -5.16 -42.06
C LEU A 146 -4.45 -4.45 -42.41
N VAL A 147 -3.70 -4.00 -41.40
CA VAL A 147 -2.26 -3.75 -41.58
C VAL A 147 -1.54 -4.67 -40.63
N VAL A 148 -0.82 -5.61 -41.25
CA VAL A 148 0.17 -6.54 -40.70
C VAL A 148 1.27 -5.76 -39.98
N THR A 149 0.91 -5.20 -38.83
CA THR A 149 1.84 -4.90 -37.76
C THR A 149 1.36 -5.75 -36.60
N MET A 150 2.26 -6.42 -35.91
CA MET A 150 1.96 -7.14 -34.67
C MET A 150 1.48 -6.14 -33.61
N LYS A 151 0.28 -5.58 -33.77
CA LYS A 151 -0.37 -4.72 -32.78
C LYS A 151 -0.79 -5.66 -31.66
N VAL A 152 0.12 -5.81 -30.70
CA VAL A 152 -0.12 -6.57 -29.48
C VAL A 152 -1.36 -6.00 -28.82
N THR A 153 -2.46 -6.73 -28.92
CA THR A 153 -3.74 -6.33 -28.37
C THR A 153 -3.67 -6.51 -26.86
N VAL A 154 -4.08 -5.48 -26.11
CA VAL A 154 -4.13 -5.58 -24.64
C VAL A 154 -5.07 -6.71 -24.27
N LYS A 155 -4.57 -7.71 -23.53
CA LYS A 155 -5.39 -8.83 -23.08
C LYS A 155 -6.47 -8.32 -22.13
N LYS A 156 -7.73 -8.74 -22.32
CA LYS A 156 -8.84 -8.41 -21.41
C LYS A 156 -8.53 -8.79 -19.95
N SER A 157 -7.75 -9.85 -19.73
CA SER A 157 -7.28 -10.26 -18.41
C SER A 157 -6.39 -9.21 -17.74
N GLU A 158 -5.50 -8.55 -18.50
CA GLU A 158 -4.62 -7.50 -17.99
C GLU A 158 -5.42 -6.24 -17.65
N LEU A 159 -6.43 -5.90 -18.46
CA LEU A 159 -7.32 -4.78 -18.16
C LEU A 159 -8.16 -5.04 -16.89
N LYS A 160 -8.62 -6.27 -16.70
CA LYS A 160 -9.30 -6.70 -15.47
C LYS A 160 -8.35 -6.62 -14.26
N ALA A 161 -7.10 -7.04 -14.41
CA ALA A 161 -6.09 -6.92 -13.36
C ALA A 161 -5.79 -5.45 -13.01
N ALA A 162 -5.65 -4.57 -13.99
CA ALA A 162 -5.49 -3.14 -13.75
C ALA A 162 -6.73 -2.54 -13.05
N ARG A 163 -7.94 -2.87 -13.50
CA ARG A 163 -9.18 -2.45 -12.81
C ARG A 163 -9.20 -2.90 -11.34
N ASN A 164 -8.82 -4.15 -11.08
CA ASN A 164 -8.76 -4.69 -9.72
C ASN A 164 -7.75 -3.94 -8.85
N LEU A 165 -6.59 -3.55 -9.39
CA LEU A 165 -5.63 -2.74 -8.67
C LEU A 165 -6.10 -1.30 -8.45
N GLY A 166 -6.91 -0.75 -9.36
CA GLY A 166 -7.61 0.52 -9.14
C GLY A 166 -8.51 0.48 -7.89
N VAL A 167 -9.19 -0.65 -7.63
CA VAL A 167 -9.97 -0.83 -6.39
C VAL A 167 -9.07 -0.80 -5.15
N VAL A 168 -7.90 -1.45 -5.20
CA VAL A 168 -6.92 -1.41 -4.10
C VAL A 168 -6.51 0.03 -3.79
N VAL A 169 -6.24 0.83 -4.82
CA VAL A 169 -5.86 2.25 -4.68
C VAL A 169 -7.00 3.06 -4.06
N VAL A 170 -8.24 2.88 -4.51
CA VAL A 170 -9.40 3.61 -3.95
C VAL A 170 -9.61 3.27 -2.47
N VAL A 171 -9.49 1.98 -2.10
CA VAL A 171 -9.61 1.58 -0.70
C VAL A 171 -8.49 2.19 0.15
N PHE A 172 -7.25 2.18 -0.36
CA PHE A 172 -6.13 2.85 0.28
C PHE A 172 -6.42 4.34 0.53
N LEU A 173 -6.95 5.06 -0.47
CA LEU A 173 -7.33 6.46 -0.35
C LEU A 173 -8.39 6.69 0.73
N ILE A 174 -9.43 5.87 0.77
CA ILE A 174 -10.51 5.97 1.77
C ILE A 174 -9.95 5.75 3.18
N CYS A 175 -8.99 4.85 3.35
CA CYS A 175 -8.42 4.57 4.67
C CYS A 175 -7.41 5.64 5.12
N VAL A 176 -6.65 6.22 4.19
CA VAL A 176 -5.51 7.08 4.51
C VAL A 176 -5.83 8.58 4.43
N CYS A 177 -6.73 8.99 3.53
CA CYS A 177 -7.11 10.41 3.39
C CYS A 177 -7.65 11.03 4.69
N PRO A 178 -8.53 10.36 5.46
CA PRO A 178 -9.05 10.94 6.71
C PRO A 178 -7.94 11.26 7.72
N TYR A 179 -6.88 10.45 7.77
CA TYR A 179 -5.72 10.68 8.63
C TYR A 179 -4.99 11.98 8.28
N TYR A 180 -4.68 12.18 7.01
CA TYR A 180 -3.99 13.40 6.58
C TYR A 180 -4.87 14.64 6.66
N CYS A 181 -6.17 14.53 6.39
CA CYS A 181 -7.13 15.62 6.61
C CYS A 181 -7.20 15.99 8.10
N PHE A 182 -7.23 14.99 8.99
CA PHE A 182 -7.19 15.20 10.42
C PHE A 182 -5.90 15.88 10.87
N ALA A 183 -4.74 15.37 10.42
CA ALA A 183 -3.42 15.91 10.77
C ALA A 183 -3.27 17.38 10.35
N LEU A 184 -3.78 17.77 9.17
CA LEU A 184 -3.74 19.15 8.68
C LEU A 184 -4.71 20.09 9.42
N THR A 185 -5.88 19.60 9.83
CA THR A 185 -6.92 20.44 10.45
C THR A 185 -6.79 20.53 11.97
N SER A 186 -6.09 19.59 12.62
CA SER A 186 -5.91 19.58 14.10
C SER A 186 -5.22 20.84 14.63
N GLN A 187 -4.49 21.55 13.77
CA GLN A 187 -3.88 22.83 14.12
C GLN A 187 -4.89 23.96 14.38
N ASN A 188 -6.09 23.88 13.79
CA ASN A 188 -7.07 24.97 13.81
C ASN A 188 -8.29 24.67 14.69
N ASN A 189 -8.47 23.43 15.15
CA ASN A 189 -9.67 22.98 15.84
C ASN A 189 -9.33 22.07 17.03
N LEU A 190 -10.06 22.21 18.14
CA LEU A 190 -10.03 21.29 19.26
C LEU A 190 -10.83 20.03 18.89
N TYR A 191 -10.15 18.93 18.60
CA TYR A 191 -10.78 17.65 18.31
C TYR A 191 -10.79 16.73 19.54
N THR A 192 -11.84 15.93 19.68
CA THR A 192 -11.98 14.95 20.77
C THR A 192 -11.07 13.73 20.56
N ALA A 193 -10.52 13.15 21.63
CA ALA A 193 -9.69 11.94 21.58
C ALA A 193 -10.35 10.74 20.85
N SER A 194 -11.67 10.66 20.86
CA SER A 194 -12.45 9.65 20.12
C SER A 194 -12.28 9.78 18.59
N SER A 195 -12.20 11.01 18.07
CA SER A 195 -12.03 11.27 16.64
C SER A 195 -10.64 10.86 16.14
N VAL A 196 -9.59 11.15 16.92
CA VAL A 196 -8.21 10.69 16.67
C VAL A 196 -8.18 9.17 16.60
N THR A 197 -8.80 8.50 17.57
CA THR A 197 -8.81 7.03 17.68
C THR A 197 -9.45 6.39 16.45
N ILE A 198 -10.60 6.91 16.00
CA ILE A 198 -11.31 6.39 14.82
C ILE A 198 -10.46 6.53 13.56
N VAL A 199 -9.83 7.69 13.37
CA VAL A 199 -9.03 7.98 12.18
C VAL A 199 -7.77 7.11 12.12
N VAL A 200 -7.08 6.93 13.25
CA VAL A 200 -5.92 6.03 13.36
C VAL A 200 -6.33 4.57 13.14
N TRP A 201 -7.47 4.15 13.69
CA TRP A 201 -8.02 2.81 13.46
C TRP A 201 -8.28 2.55 11.97
N LEU A 202 -8.95 3.50 11.31
CA LEU A 202 -9.25 3.40 9.88
C LEU A 202 -7.98 3.32 9.04
N PHE A 203 -6.96 4.12 9.38
CA PHE A 203 -5.65 4.08 8.73
C PHE A 203 -5.01 2.69 8.84
N HIS A 204 -5.03 2.07 10.03
CA HIS A 204 -4.47 0.72 10.22
C HIS A 204 -5.33 -0.39 9.60
N PHE A 205 -6.65 -0.20 9.53
CA PHE A 205 -7.57 -1.15 8.93
C PHE A 205 -7.30 -1.40 7.44
N ASN A 206 -6.67 -0.44 6.75
CA ASN A 206 -6.15 -0.60 5.38
C ASN A 206 -5.38 -1.91 5.18
N SER A 207 -4.53 -2.29 6.13
CA SER A 207 -3.72 -3.51 6.05
C SER A 207 -4.57 -4.79 6.07
N CYS A 208 -5.70 -4.79 6.77
CA CYS A 208 -6.64 -5.91 6.81
C CYS A 208 -7.43 -6.03 5.49
N LEU A 209 -7.67 -4.91 4.81
CA LEU A 209 -8.40 -4.89 3.55
C LEU A 209 -7.58 -5.48 2.40
N ASN A 210 -6.24 -5.35 2.42
CA ASN A 210 -5.38 -5.86 1.35
C ASN A 210 -5.62 -7.36 1.03
N PRO A 211 -5.50 -8.33 1.98
CA PRO A 211 -5.83 -9.73 1.73
C PRO A 211 -7.28 -9.98 1.28
N LEU A 212 -8.25 -9.26 1.85
CA LEU A 212 -9.66 -9.41 1.50
C LEU A 212 -9.92 -8.99 0.05
N ILE A 213 -9.34 -7.85 -0.36
CA ILE A 213 -9.40 -7.37 -1.73
C ILE A 213 -8.77 -8.40 -2.67
N TYR A 214 -7.62 -8.97 -2.31
CA TYR A 214 -7.00 -10.02 -3.13
C TYR A 214 -7.90 -11.26 -3.26
N ALA A 215 -8.51 -11.72 -2.17
CA ALA A 215 -9.43 -12.86 -2.17
C ALA A 215 -10.69 -12.64 -3.02
N ILE A 216 -11.24 -11.43 -3.03
CA ILE A 216 -12.44 -11.09 -3.80
C ILE A 216 -12.11 -10.88 -5.28
N LEU A 217 -11.01 -10.18 -5.57
CA LEU A 217 -10.71 -9.72 -6.93
C LEU A 217 -9.94 -10.75 -7.76
N TYR A 218 -9.22 -11.68 -7.13
CA TYR A 218 -8.36 -12.65 -7.81
C TYR A 218 -8.83 -14.09 -7.56
N PRO A 219 -9.56 -14.71 -8.51
CA PRO A 219 -10.07 -16.08 -8.38
C PRO A 219 -8.96 -17.11 -8.09
N TRP A 220 -7.79 -16.95 -8.70
CA TRP A 220 -6.63 -17.80 -8.44
C TRP A 220 -6.16 -17.71 -6.99
N PHE A 221 -6.17 -16.51 -6.39
CA PHE A 221 -5.77 -16.29 -5.00
C PHE A 221 -6.74 -16.98 -4.04
N ARG A 222 -8.05 -16.91 -4.33
CA ARG A 222 -9.08 -17.65 -3.59
C ARG A 222 -8.87 -19.16 -3.67
N LYS A 223 -8.59 -19.70 -4.87
CA LYS A 223 -8.25 -21.13 -5.04
C LYS A 223 -7.02 -21.50 -4.21
N SER A 224 -5.96 -20.69 -4.24
CA SER A 224 -4.75 -20.92 -3.45
C SER A 224 -5.04 -20.97 -1.95
N ILE A 225 -5.82 -20.02 -1.42
CA ILE A 225 -6.23 -20.03 -0.01
C ILE A 225 -7.00 -21.31 0.32
N MET A 226 -7.93 -21.74 -0.55
CA MET A 226 -8.70 -22.95 -0.34
C MET A 226 -7.80 -24.19 -0.30
N VAL A 227 -6.81 -24.31 -1.20
CA VAL A 227 -5.82 -25.40 -1.20
C VAL A 227 -5.00 -25.42 0.08
N ILE A 228 -4.60 -24.25 0.59
CA ILE A 228 -3.84 -24.12 1.84
C ILE A 228 -4.70 -24.54 3.04
N VAL A 229 -5.91 -23.99 3.15
CA VAL A 229 -6.82 -24.24 4.28
C VAL A 229 -7.33 -25.68 4.31
N THR A 230 -7.55 -26.29 3.15
CA THR A 230 -7.93 -27.71 3.03
C THR A 230 -6.74 -28.68 3.14
N LEU A 231 -5.55 -28.17 3.43
CA LEU A 231 -4.29 -28.91 3.54
C LEU A 231 -3.94 -29.73 2.29
N GLN A 232 -4.54 -29.39 1.14
CA GLN A 232 -4.25 -30.05 -0.14
C GLN A 232 -2.83 -29.78 -0.62
N ILE A 233 -2.19 -28.70 -0.11
CA ILE A 233 -0.78 -28.41 -0.35
C ILE A 233 0.16 -29.53 0.14
N LEU A 234 -0.25 -30.29 1.15
CA LEU A 234 0.53 -31.40 1.72
C LEU A 234 0.38 -32.72 0.94
N LYS A 235 -0.55 -32.78 -0.02
CA LYS A 235 -0.76 -34.00 -0.83
C LYS A 235 0.37 -34.17 -1.85
N PRO A 236 0.81 -35.42 -2.13
CA PRO A 236 1.74 -35.68 -3.22
C PRO A 236 1.17 -35.16 -4.55
N GLY A 237 1.98 -34.45 -5.33
CA GLY A 237 1.55 -33.85 -6.61
C GLY A 237 0.91 -32.46 -6.50
N SER A 238 0.83 -31.86 -5.30
CA SER A 238 0.27 -30.51 -5.10
C SER A 238 0.95 -29.42 -5.94
N CYS A 239 2.24 -29.60 -6.26
CA CYS A 239 3.02 -28.71 -7.14
C CYS A 239 2.45 -28.61 -8.58
N GLN A 240 1.62 -29.57 -9.02
CA GLN A 240 1.04 -29.62 -10.36
C GLN A 240 -0.39 -29.05 -10.40
N THR A 241 -0.93 -28.57 -9.27
CA THR A 241 -2.31 -28.08 -9.18
C THR A 241 -2.48 -26.83 -10.03
N ASN A 242 -3.44 -26.85 -10.97
CA ASN A 242 -3.72 -25.70 -11.82
C ASN A 242 -4.44 -24.59 -11.02
N MET A 243 -3.73 -23.49 -10.80
CA MET A 243 -4.22 -22.33 -10.03
C MET A 243 -4.96 -21.28 -10.89
N LEU A 244 -4.93 -21.41 -12.23
CA LEU A 244 -5.55 -20.45 -13.16
C LEU A 244 -7.06 -20.64 -13.34
#